data_AF-A0AAU0PIB3-F1
#
_entry.id   AF-A0AAU0PIB3-F1
#
_cell.length_a   1.000
_cell.length_b   1.000
_cell.length_c   1.000
_cell.angle_alpha   90.00
_cell.angle_beta   90.00
_cell.angle_gamma   90.00
#
_symmetry.space_group_name_H-M   'P 1'
#
loop_
_entity.id
_entity.type
_entity.pdbx_description
1 polymer ?
#
loop_
_entity_poly.entity_id
_entity_poly.type
_entity_poly.pdbx_seq_one_letter_code
_entity_poly.pdbx_strand_id
1 'polypeptide(L)'
;MKFQYLIPYYNMSGEKFKTNGYYQTYLTLNNFMKKDNLIDIDRTNITNTTIINKICPRRSLGCENLCFNIIRYNRKYINSKKTKFINNLTKEYLYNRTIFKNKLKKDLSELIKHSNSKNIKPVVRLNNMSDILWENIFTDIFLDFKDIQFYDYTKHNIIKRIKTLRQKNISNYHLVYSRTEKDSWKKISYLLNQNIDVAVVIDEELKQSLLDNITYNTYNVIDGDAYDNRILDKLYKSKNHINKGILILLNAVYTNRRKDSPGFVIKDINEL
;
A
#
# COMPACT_ATOMS: atom_id res chain seq x y z
N MET A 1 24.86 15.88 4.53
CA MET A 1 23.65 15.80 3.68
C MET A 1 23.09 14.38 3.72
N LYS A 2 22.02 14.14 4.48
CA LYS A 2 21.40 12.80 4.65
C LYS A 2 20.42 12.54 3.51
N PHE A 3 20.86 11.80 2.48
CA PHE A 3 19.96 11.22 1.48
C PHE A 3 19.23 10.03 2.11
N GLN A 4 17.96 10.23 2.44
CA GLN A 4 17.11 9.25 3.13
C GLN A 4 16.46 8.34 2.07
N TYR A 5 17.15 7.27 1.69
CA TYR A 5 16.53 6.19 0.91
C TYR A 5 15.40 5.57 1.74
N LEU A 6 14.15 5.78 1.32
CA LEU A 6 12.94 5.18 1.88
C LEU A 6 12.86 3.67 1.57
N ILE A 7 13.72 2.88 2.20
CA ILE A 7 13.45 1.48 2.50
C ILE A 7 14.05 1.14 3.88
N PRO A 8 13.23 1.14 4.93
CA PRO A 8 13.42 0.18 6.01
C PRO A 8 12.10 -0.57 6.31
N TYR A 9 11.93 -1.06 7.53
CA TYR A 9 10.78 -1.79 8.06
C TYR A 9 10.83 -3.29 7.88
N TYR A 10 11.60 -3.86 8.80
CA TYR A 10 11.45 -5.22 9.27
C TYR A 10 11.13 -5.29 10.75
N ASN A 11 10.65 -6.48 11.09
CA ASN A 11 10.18 -6.95 12.37
C ASN A 11 8.73 -6.50 12.66
N MET A 12 7.91 -7.40 13.19
CA MET A 12 6.74 -6.97 13.99
C MET A 12 7.17 -6.21 15.27
N SER A 13 8.47 -5.94 15.43
CA SER A 13 9.02 -4.89 16.29
C SER A 13 9.54 -3.68 15.52
N GLY A 14 8.90 -3.34 14.38
CA GLY A 14 9.26 -2.22 13.50
C GLY A 14 9.29 -0.86 14.22
N GLU A 15 10.07 0.08 13.68
CA GLU A 15 10.22 1.41 14.30
C GLU A 15 8.87 2.10 14.47
N LYS A 16 8.78 2.77 15.61
CA LYS A 16 7.56 3.29 16.22
C LYS A 16 7.40 4.74 15.80
N PHE A 17 6.61 5.02 14.78
CA PHE A 17 6.30 6.41 14.43
C PHE A 17 5.09 6.87 15.26
N LYS A 18 5.33 7.83 16.15
CA LYS A 18 4.27 8.61 16.79
C LYS A 18 3.95 9.76 15.85
N THR A 19 2.91 9.62 15.03
CA THR A 19 2.35 10.74 14.27
C THR A 19 0.96 11.05 14.83
N ASN A 20 0.80 12.24 15.41
CA ASN A 20 -0.49 12.78 15.86
C ASN A 20 -1.35 11.84 16.74
N GLY A 21 -0.72 11.04 17.61
CA GLY A 21 -1.44 10.12 18.53
C GLY A 21 -1.82 8.75 17.93
N TYR A 22 -1.35 8.42 16.73
CA TYR A 22 -1.55 7.11 16.10
C TYR A 22 -0.29 6.25 16.17
N TYR A 23 -0.48 4.94 16.33
CA TYR A 23 0.55 3.92 16.17
C TYR A 23 0.33 3.21 14.85
N GLN A 24 1.34 3.22 13.99
CA GLN A 24 1.22 2.64 12.66
C GLN A 24 2.12 1.42 12.49
N THR A 25 1.55 0.35 11.93
CA THR A 25 2.33 -0.81 11.49
C THR A 25 1.96 -1.20 10.06
N TYR A 26 2.94 -1.73 9.33
CA TYR A 26 2.79 -2.19 7.96
C TYR A 26 2.91 -3.72 7.94
N LEU A 27 1.90 -4.38 7.41
CA LEU A 27 1.99 -5.79 7.02
C LEU A 27 2.25 -5.83 5.52
N THR A 28 3.31 -6.54 5.13
CA THR A 28 3.78 -6.55 3.74
C THR A 28 3.82 -7.99 3.23
N LEU A 29 3.08 -8.27 2.16
CA LEU A 29 3.26 -9.47 1.34
C LEU A 29 3.94 -9.06 0.02
N ASN A 30 5.28 -9.18 -0.09
CA ASN A 30 6.04 -9.74 -1.24
C ASN A 30 7.58 -9.56 -1.30
N ASN A 31 8.28 -10.61 -1.79
CA ASN A 31 9.55 -10.53 -2.55
C ASN A 31 10.09 -11.88 -3.08
N PHE A 32 10.11 -12.20 -4.38
CA PHE A 32 10.64 -13.47 -4.93
C PHE A 32 12.20 -13.64 -4.87
N MET A 33 12.65 -14.91 -4.84
CA MET A 33 13.97 -15.41 -4.39
C MET A 33 15.18 -15.26 -5.37
N LYS A 34 16.38 -15.49 -4.79
CA LYS A 34 17.75 -15.60 -5.38
C LYS A 34 17.87 -16.50 -6.62
N LYS A 35 18.89 -16.20 -7.44
CA LYS A 35 19.31 -16.95 -8.64
C LYS A 35 20.01 -18.30 -8.37
N ASP A 36 20.50 -18.55 -7.15
CA ASP A 36 21.45 -19.65 -6.89
C ASP A 36 20.89 -20.83 -6.05
N ASN A 37 19.61 -20.80 -5.66
CA ASN A 37 18.95 -21.94 -5.00
C ASN A 37 17.67 -22.34 -5.76
N LEU A 38 17.85 -22.82 -6.99
CA LEU A 38 16.98 -23.85 -7.56
C LEU A 38 17.16 -25.14 -6.72
N ILE A 39 16.66 -25.11 -5.49
CA ILE A 39 16.43 -26.34 -4.72
C ILE A 39 15.01 -26.72 -5.06
N ASP A 40 14.90 -27.74 -5.92
CA ASP A 40 13.84 -28.73 -5.99
C ASP A 40 12.54 -28.33 -5.26
N ILE A 41 11.74 -27.50 -5.94
CA ILE A 41 10.30 -27.67 -5.87
C ILE A 41 10.00 -28.68 -6.98
N ASP A 42 10.25 -29.95 -6.66
CA ASP A 42 9.89 -31.06 -7.53
C ASP A 42 8.40 -30.94 -7.86
N ARG A 43 8.12 -30.76 -9.17
CA ARG A 43 6.82 -31.00 -9.86
C ARG A 43 5.63 -30.05 -9.72
N THR A 44 5.78 -28.74 -9.54
CA THR A 44 4.77 -27.81 -10.11
C THR A 44 5.37 -26.50 -10.63
N ASN A 45 5.23 -26.27 -11.95
CA ASN A 45 5.61 -25.07 -12.70
C ASN A 45 4.85 -23.81 -12.23
N ILE A 46 5.14 -23.29 -11.04
CA ILE A 46 4.62 -22.00 -10.59
C ILE A 46 5.71 -20.95 -10.78
N THR A 47 5.77 -20.37 -11.99
CA THR A 47 6.63 -19.22 -12.28
C THR A 47 6.30 -18.03 -11.36
N ASN A 48 7.26 -17.12 -11.14
CA ASN A 48 7.05 -15.90 -10.33
C ASN A 48 5.77 -15.13 -10.76
N THR A 49 5.44 -15.16 -12.05
CA THR A 49 4.22 -14.57 -12.63
C THR A 49 2.94 -15.16 -12.05
N THR A 50 2.88 -16.49 -11.85
CA THR A 50 1.69 -17.18 -11.30
C THR A 50 1.40 -16.76 -9.86
N ILE A 51 2.44 -16.50 -9.06
CA ILE A 51 2.26 -16.04 -7.68
C ILE A 51 1.87 -14.56 -7.63
N ILE A 52 2.51 -13.71 -8.42
CA ILE A 52 2.14 -12.29 -8.51
C ILE A 52 0.67 -12.15 -8.95
N ASN A 53 0.20 -12.99 -9.88
CA ASN A 53 -1.21 -13.03 -10.29
C ASN A 53 -2.17 -13.36 -9.13
N LYS A 54 -1.73 -14.09 -8.10
CA LYS A 54 -2.59 -14.45 -6.94
C LYS A 54 -2.70 -13.33 -5.90
N ILE A 55 -1.75 -12.40 -5.86
CA ILE A 55 -1.64 -11.38 -4.79
C ILE A 55 -1.69 -9.94 -5.29
N CYS A 56 -1.42 -9.70 -6.58
CA CYS A 56 -1.56 -8.40 -7.22
C CYS A 56 -2.06 -8.60 -8.68
N PRO A 57 -3.28 -9.15 -8.86
CA PRO A 57 -3.83 -9.47 -10.18
C PRO A 57 -4.09 -8.23 -11.06
N ARG A 58 -4.25 -7.05 -10.44
CA ARG A 58 -4.58 -5.77 -11.12
C ARG A 58 -3.37 -4.86 -11.27
N ARG A 59 -2.14 -5.36 -11.09
CA ARG A 59 -0.94 -4.57 -11.36
C ARG A 59 -0.93 -4.09 -12.81
N SER A 60 -0.45 -2.87 -13.01
CA SER A 60 -0.16 -2.34 -14.32
C SER A 60 1.23 -2.76 -14.80
N LEU A 61 1.56 -2.53 -16.07
CA LEU A 61 2.87 -2.88 -16.61
C LEU A 61 3.97 -2.08 -15.92
N GLY A 62 3.72 -0.78 -15.69
CA GLY A 62 4.64 0.06 -14.93
C GLY A 62 4.83 -0.47 -13.50
N CYS A 63 3.75 -0.86 -12.81
CA CYS A 63 3.81 -1.40 -11.45
C CYS A 63 4.63 -2.71 -11.38
N GLU A 64 4.43 -3.59 -12.36
CA GLU A 64 5.19 -4.84 -12.49
C GLU A 64 6.68 -4.56 -12.72
N ASN A 65 7.00 -3.65 -13.63
CA ASN A 65 8.38 -3.25 -13.91
C ASN A 65 9.06 -2.61 -12.69
N LEU A 66 8.38 -1.73 -11.95
CA LEU A 66 8.94 -1.15 -10.72
C LEU A 66 9.25 -2.25 -9.70
N CYS A 67 8.30 -3.14 -9.43
CA CYS A 67 8.51 -4.25 -8.50
C CYS A 67 9.69 -5.13 -8.93
N PHE A 68 9.77 -5.51 -10.22
CA PHE A 68 10.89 -6.27 -10.73
C PHE A 68 12.22 -5.52 -10.65
N ASN A 69 12.24 -4.22 -10.91
CA ASN A 69 13.45 -3.40 -10.81
C ASN A 69 13.95 -3.28 -9.36
N ILE A 70 13.04 -3.04 -8.41
CA ILE A 70 13.37 -3.03 -6.97
C ILE A 70 14.00 -4.36 -6.58
N ILE A 71 13.41 -5.48 -7.00
CA ILE A 71 13.92 -6.82 -6.71
C ILE A 71 15.26 -7.06 -7.41
N ARG A 72 15.37 -6.79 -8.71
CA ARG A 72 16.53 -7.10 -9.55
C ARG A 72 17.78 -6.29 -9.18
N TYR A 73 17.63 -5.01 -8.85
CA TYR A 73 18.77 -4.10 -8.72
C TYR A 73 19.23 -3.88 -7.28
N ASN A 74 18.43 -4.24 -6.27
CA ASN A 74 18.86 -4.18 -4.87
C ASN A 74 19.34 -5.55 -4.36
N ARG A 75 20.56 -5.97 -4.73
CA ARG A 75 21.17 -7.23 -4.25
C ARG A 75 21.23 -7.34 -2.71
N LYS A 76 21.44 -6.21 -1.99
CA LYS A 76 21.35 -6.16 -0.52
C LYS A 76 19.93 -6.45 0.00
N TYR A 77 18.90 -6.01 -0.73
CA TYR A 77 17.50 -6.24 -0.41
C TYR A 77 17.12 -7.71 -0.62
N ILE A 78 17.50 -8.34 -1.76
CA ILE A 78 17.22 -9.75 -2.06
C ILE A 78 17.74 -10.70 -0.97
N ASN A 79 18.94 -10.42 -0.43
CA ASN A 79 19.62 -11.33 0.49
C ASN A 79 19.35 -11.04 1.97
N SER A 80 18.50 -10.07 2.26
CA SER A 80 18.18 -9.69 3.63
C SER A 80 17.34 -10.75 4.34
N LYS A 81 17.50 -10.87 5.68
CA LYS A 81 16.53 -11.57 6.55
C LYS A 81 15.10 -11.09 6.29
N LYS A 82 15.00 -9.82 5.90
CA LYS A 82 13.82 -9.15 5.40
C LYS A 82 13.16 -9.97 4.28
N THR A 83 13.67 -9.91 3.07
CA THR A 83 13.08 -10.62 1.91
C THR A 83 12.69 -12.08 2.16
N LYS A 84 13.48 -12.84 2.92
CA LYS A 84 13.13 -14.24 3.28
C LYS A 84 11.84 -14.37 4.11
N PHE A 85 11.63 -13.52 5.11
CA PHE A 85 10.42 -13.58 5.93
C PHE A 85 9.17 -13.19 5.14
N ILE A 86 9.24 -12.14 4.31
CA ILE A 86 8.10 -11.77 3.47
C ILE A 86 7.76 -12.92 2.51
N ASN A 87 8.77 -13.57 1.92
CA ASN A 87 8.56 -14.78 1.11
C ASN A 87 7.79 -15.86 1.84
N ASN A 88 8.20 -16.12 3.09
CA ASN A 88 7.55 -17.13 3.91
C ASN A 88 6.12 -16.73 4.25
N LEU A 89 5.86 -15.45 4.56
CA LEU A 89 4.50 -14.95 4.75
C LEU A 89 3.65 -15.10 3.49
N THR A 90 4.19 -14.77 2.31
CA THR A 90 3.49 -14.94 1.03
C THR A 90 3.19 -16.41 0.76
N LYS A 91 4.16 -17.32 0.96
CA LYS A 91 3.95 -18.76 0.82
C LYS A 91 2.89 -19.26 1.80
N GLU A 92 2.94 -18.83 3.05
CA GLU A 92 1.97 -19.21 4.06
C GLU A 92 0.57 -18.71 3.71
N TYR A 93 0.43 -17.47 3.27
CA TYR A 93 -0.85 -16.96 2.76
C TYR A 93 -1.39 -17.76 1.56
N LEU A 94 -0.52 -18.23 0.66
CA LEU A 94 -0.94 -18.94 -0.55
C LEU A 94 -1.29 -20.40 -0.30
N TYR A 95 -0.52 -21.07 0.56
CA TYR A 95 -0.59 -22.52 0.75
C TYR A 95 -1.19 -22.92 2.10
N ASN A 96 -1.20 -22.03 3.09
CA ASN A 96 -1.73 -22.31 4.43
C ASN A 96 -2.41 -21.07 5.06
N ARG A 97 -3.53 -20.65 4.46
CA ARG A 97 -4.30 -19.46 4.87
C ARG A 97 -4.72 -19.47 6.34
N THR A 98 -5.01 -20.64 6.90
CA THR A 98 -5.43 -20.77 8.30
C THR A 98 -4.28 -20.40 9.24
N ILE A 99 -3.07 -20.93 9.01
CA ILE A 99 -1.89 -20.56 9.81
C ILE A 99 -1.58 -19.07 9.64
N PHE A 100 -1.59 -18.57 8.39
CA PHE A 100 -1.37 -17.15 8.13
C PHE A 100 -2.35 -16.26 8.90
N LYS A 101 -3.66 -16.58 8.84
CA LYS A 101 -4.70 -15.83 9.54
C LYS A 101 -4.49 -15.87 11.05
N ASN A 102 -4.16 -17.03 11.62
CA ASN A 102 -3.94 -17.16 13.07
C ASN A 102 -2.74 -16.33 13.55
N LYS A 103 -1.64 -16.31 12.79
CA LYS A 103 -0.51 -15.42 13.07
C LYS A 103 -0.94 -13.96 12.99
N LEU A 104 -1.62 -13.58 11.91
CA LEU A 104 -2.16 -12.22 11.77
C LEU A 104 -3.03 -11.81 12.97
N LYS A 105 -3.94 -12.67 13.44
CA LYS A 105 -4.77 -12.39 14.64
C LYS A 105 -3.91 -12.17 15.88
N LYS A 106 -2.87 -12.98 16.07
CA LYS A 106 -1.93 -12.82 17.19
C LYS A 106 -1.22 -11.47 17.12
N ASP A 107 -0.68 -11.13 15.95
CA ASP A 107 0.07 -9.90 15.70
C ASP A 107 -0.81 -8.67 15.95
N LEU A 108 -2.06 -8.69 15.49
CA LEU A 108 -3.04 -7.63 15.71
C LEU A 108 -3.44 -7.50 17.19
N SER A 109 -3.53 -8.61 17.91
CA SER A 109 -3.81 -8.61 19.36
C SER A 109 -2.66 -7.98 20.15
N GLU A 110 -1.42 -8.30 19.78
CA GLU A 110 -0.22 -7.68 20.38
C GLU A 110 -0.15 -6.18 20.05
N LEU A 111 -0.51 -5.78 18.84
CA LEU A 111 -0.61 -4.39 18.43
C LEU A 111 -1.59 -3.59 19.29
N ILE A 112 -2.78 -4.13 19.55
CA ILE A 112 -3.77 -3.47 20.43
C ILE A 112 -3.20 -3.31 21.83
N LYS A 113 -2.64 -4.37 22.43
CA LYS A 113 -2.02 -4.31 23.77
C LYS A 113 -0.94 -3.22 23.85
N HIS A 114 -0.09 -3.15 22.83
CA HIS A 114 0.97 -2.14 22.75
C HIS A 114 0.43 -0.72 22.58
N SER A 115 -0.63 -0.56 21.78
CA SER A 115 -1.22 0.75 21.50
C SER A 115 -1.96 1.28 22.73
N ASN A 116 -2.67 0.41 23.44
CA ASN A 116 -3.36 0.73 24.69
C ASN A 116 -2.37 1.15 25.80
N SER A 117 -1.24 0.43 25.96
CA SER A 117 -0.24 0.80 26.98
C SER A 117 0.43 2.15 26.73
N LYS A 118 0.27 2.70 25.53
CA LYS A 118 0.79 4.00 25.12
C LYS A 118 -0.28 5.05 24.85
N ASN A 119 -1.55 4.73 25.08
CA ASN A 119 -2.70 5.59 24.79
C ASN A 119 -2.70 6.15 23.36
N ILE A 120 -2.47 5.27 22.38
CA ILE A 120 -2.44 5.60 20.95
C ILE A 120 -3.34 4.66 20.17
N LYS A 121 -3.88 5.10 19.03
CA LYS A 121 -4.78 4.27 18.21
C LYS A 121 -4.01 3.44 17.18
N PRO A 122 -4.25 2.13 17.07
CA PRO A 122 -3.56 1.27 16.11
C PRO A 122 -4.08 1.46 14.67
N VAL A 123 -3.16 1.56 13.72
CA VAL A 123 -3.42 1.64 12.28
C VAL A 123 -2.61 0.59 11.53
N VAL A 124 -3.25 -0.11 10.59
CA VAL A 124 -2.64 -1.22 9.84
C VAL A 124 -2.85 -1.07 8.34
N ARG A 125 -1.77 -1.24 7.58
CA ARG A 125 -1.80 -1.44 6.12
C ARG A 125 -1.48 -2.88 5.81
N LEU A 126 -2.40 -3.61 5.17
CA LEU A 126 -2.21 -5.04 4.85
C LEU A 126 -1.61 -5.24 3.45
N ASN A 127 -1.89 -4.33 2.53
CA ASN A 127 -1.36 -4.27 1.18
C ASN A 127 -0.23 -3.24 1.10
N ASN A 128 1.00 -3.74 1.00
CA ASN A 128 2.14 -2.91 0.63
C ASN A 128 2.60 -3.23 -0.80
N MET A 129 3.29 -4.36 -0.97
CA MET A 129 3.70 -4.89 -2.28
C MET A 129 2.70 -5.89 -2.89
N SER A 130 1.48 -5.89 -2.36
CA SER A 130 0.33 -6.69 -2.81
C SER A 130 -0.88 -5.81 -3.07
N ASP A 131 -1.91 -6.35 -3.69
CA ASP A 131 -3.23 -5.75 -3.82
C ASP A 131 -4.31 -6.84 -3.68
N ILE A 132 -4.37 -7.39 -2.47
CA ILE A 132 -5.28 -8.46 -2.06
C ILE A 132 -6.57 -7.85 -1.53
N LEU A 133 -7.70 -8.46 -1.90
CA LEU A 133 -9.04 -8.11 -1.41
C LEU A 133 -9.28 -8.73 -0.04
N TRP A 134 -8.58 -8.24 0.99
CA TRP A 134 -8.61 -8.80 2.35
C TRP A 134 -10.00 -8.91 2.93
N GLU A 135 -10.87 -7.95 2.63
CA GLU A 135 -12.27 -7.93 3.04
C GLU A 135 -13.07 -9.13 2.53
N ASN A 136 -12.61 -9.78 1.45
CA ASN A 136 -13.23 -10.98 0.89
C ASN A 136 -12.71 -12.26 1.52
N ILE A 137 -11.44 -12.26 1.91
CA ILE A 137 -10.73 -13.49 2.32
C ILE A 137 -10.78 -13.66 3.83
N PHE A 138 -10.59 -12.57 4.57
CA PHE A 138 -10.53 -12.54 6.03
C PHE A 138 -11.47 -11.45 6.59
N THR A 139 -12.75 -11.55 6.26
CA THR A 139 -13.80 -10.63 6.76
C THR A 139 -13.79 -10.56 8.29
N ASP A 140 -13.57 -11.69 8.96
CA ASP A 140 -13.51 -11.81 10.42
C ASP A 140 -12.41 -10.94 11.05
N ILE A 141 -11.28 -10.72 10.36
CA ILE A 141 -10.21 -9.84 10.88
C ILE A 141 -10.72 -8.41 11.10
N PHE A 142 -11.53 -7.88 10.19
CA PHE A 142 -12.03 -6.51 10.34
C PHE A 142 -13.12 -6.41 11.41
N LEU A 143 -13.92 -7.47 11.56
CA LEU A 143 -15.03 -7.53 12.51
C LEU A 143 -14.57 -7.82 13.95
N ASP A 144 -13.53 -8.64 14.11
CA ASP A 144 -12.96 -9.00 15.42
C ASP A 144 -12.06 -7.88 15.96
N PHE A 145 -11.40 -7.11 15.09
CA PHE A 145 -10.43 -6.07 15.46
C PHE A 145 -10.93 -4.66 15.15
N LYS A 146 -12.14 -4.30 15.63
CA LYS A 146 -12.77 -2.98 15.37
C LYS A 146 -11.98 -1.79 15.90
N ASP A 147 -11.16 -1.99 16.93
CA ASP A 147 -10.31 -0.94 17.51
C ASP A 147 -9.14 -0.55 16.59
N ILE A 148 -8.82 -1.39 15.60
CA ILE A 148 -7.79 -1.13 14.59
C ILE A 148 -8.42 -0.44 13.39
N GLN A 149 -7.79 0.64 12.95
CA GLN A 149 -8.11 1.25 11.66
C GLN A 149 -7.22 0.65 10.57
N PHE A 150 -7.83 0.04 9.57
CA PHE A 150 -7.13 -0.48 8.41
C PHE A 150 -7.18 0.53 7.28
N TYR A 151 -6.13 0.60 6.48
CA TYR A 151 -6.19 1.28 5.19
C TYR A 151 -5.35 0.56 4.16
N ASP A 152 -5.67 0.72 2.88
CA ASP A 152 -4.86 0.17 1.79
C ASP A 152 -5.01 0.97 0.50
N TYR A 153 -4.03 0.78 -0.38
CA TYR A 153 -4.09 1.25 -1.76
C TYR A 153 -4.53 0.12 -2.67
N THR A 154 -5.28 0.45 -3.72
CA THR A 154 -5.78 -0.57 -4.64
C THR A 154 -5.94 -0.10 -6.06
N LYS A 155 -5.66 -0.99 -7.01
CA LYS A 155 -5.92 -0.82 -8.45
C LYS A 155 -7.20 -1.57 -8.88
N HIS A 156 -7.81 -2.34 -7.97
CA HIS A 156 -9.11 -2.95 -8.21
C HIS A 156 -10.20 -1.88 -8.35
N ASN A 157 -11.39 -2.30 -8.79
CA ASN A 157 -12.57 -1.46 -8.80
C ASN A 157 -12.95 -1.06 -7.37
N ILE A 158 -12.48 0.12 -6.94
CA ILE A 158 -12.61 0.62 -5.58
C ILE A 158 -14.06 0.89 -5.19
N ILE A 159 -14.92 1.31 -6.13
CA ILE A 159 -16.36 1.52 -5.88
C ILE A 159 -17.00 0.19 -5.47
N LYS A 160 -16.70 -0.89 -6.20
CA LYS A 160 -17.17 -2.23 -5.84
C LYS A 160 -16.64 -2.67 -4.49
N ARG A 161 -15.36 -2.43 -4.18
CA ARG A 161 -14.77 -2.77 -2.88
C ARG A 161 -15.45 -2.01 -1.74
N ILE A 162 -15.65 -0.70 -1.86
CA ILE A 162 -16.36 0.11 -0.85
C ILE A 162 -17.79 -0.40 -0.64
N LYS A 163 -18.50 -0.78 -1.71
CA LYS A 163 -19.82 -1.42 -1.60
C LYS A 163 -19.75 -2.73 -0.81
N THR A 164 -18.75 -3.58 -1.08
CA THR A 164 -18.51 -4.82 -0.33
C THR A 164 -18.25 -4.54 1.15
N LEU A 165 -17.44 -3.53 1.49
CA LEU A 165 -17.19 -3.16 2.89
C LEU A 165 -18.48 -2.82 3.62
N ARG A 166 -19.35 -2.00 2.98
CA ARG A 166 -20.68 -1.66 3.53
C ARG A 166 -21.56 -2.89 3.72
N GLN A 167 -21.65 -3.76 2.71
CA GLN A 167 -22.46 -4.98 2.77
C GLN A 167 -22.00 -5.95 3.87
N LYS A 168 -20.70 -5.96 4.18
CA LYS A 168 -20.09 -6.79 5.23
C LYS A 168 -20.00 -6.10 6.58
N ASN A 169 -20.56 -4.89 6.74
CA ASN A 169 -20.46 -4.08 7.95
C ASN A 169 -19.02 -3.81 8.41
N ILE A 170 -18.08 -3.67 7.45
CA ILE A 170 -16.69 -3.29 7.71
C ILE A 170 -16.57 -1.76 7.62
N SER A 171 -16.51 -1.09 8.76
CA SER A 171 -16.42 0.38 8.85
C SER A 171 -15.00 0.91 9.13
N ASN A 172 -14.10 0.05 9.60
CA ASN A 172 -12.74 0.36 10.00
C ASN A 172 -11.71 0.09 8.90
N TYR A 173 -12.09 0.15 7.62
CA TYR A 173 -11.17 -0.06 6.49
C TYR A 173 -11.30 1.05 5.44
N HIS A 174 -10.26 1.88 5.31
CA HIS A 174 -10.18 3.00 4.37
C HIS A 174 -9.43 2.59 3.10
N LEU A 175 -10.04 2.75 1.93
CA LEU A 175 -9.40 2.40 0.66
C LEU A 175 -9.05 3.65 -0.13
N VAL A 176 -7.82 3.67 -0.65
CA VAL A 176 -7.31 4.71 -1.56
C VAL A 176 -7.10 4.10 -2.94
N TYR A 177 -7.61 4.74 -3.99
CA TYR A 177 -7.37 4.26 -5.35
C TYR A 177 -5.93 4.59 -5.77
N SER A 178 -5.19 3.62 -6.27
CA SER A 178 -3.84 3.81 -6.79
C SER A 178 -3.90 3.96 -8.30
N ARG A 179 -3.61 5.16 -8.80
CA ARG A 179 -3.57 5.47 -10.23
C ARG A 179 -2.56 4.59 -10.96
N THR A 180 -2.91 4.22 -12.19
CA THR A 180 -2.03 3.50 -13.13
C THR A 180 -1.86 4.30 -14.42
N GLU A 181 -0.87 3.94 -15.23
CA GLU A 181 -0.63 4.54 -16.56
C GLU A 181 -1.82 4.42 -17.53
N LYS A 182 -2.81 3.58 -17.21
CA LYS A 182 -4.02 3.36 -18.03
C LYS A 182 -5.17 4.27 -17.62
N ASP A 183 -5.03 4.98 -16.50
CA ASP A 183 -6.08 5.83 -15.95
C ASP A 183 -5.91 7.26 -16.45
N SER A 184 -6.98 7.81 -17.02
CA SER A 184 -7.08 9.21 -17.43
C SER A 184 -7.61 10.11 -16.33
N TRP A 185 -7.40 11.42 -16.47
CA TRP A 185 -8.00 12.43 -15.60
C TRP A 185 -9.51 12.27 -15.43
N LYS A 186 -10.22 11.92 -16.50
CA LYS A 186 -11.68 11.69 -16.46
C LYS A 186 -12.05 10.60 -15.45
N LYS A 187 -11.25 9.53 -15.35
CA LYS A 187 -11.46 8.48 -14.34
C LYS A 187 -11.07 8.96 -12.94
N ILE A 188 -9.95 9.68 -12.81
CA ILE A 188 -9.47 10.19 -11.53
C ILE A 188 -10.48 11.18 -10.93
N SER A 189 -10.85 12.21 -11.68
CA SER A 189 -11.86 13.20 -11.31
C SER A 189 -13.23 12.57 -11.02
N TYR A 190 -13.65 11.55 -11.77
CA TYR A 190 -14.86 10.78 -11.45
C TYR A 190 -14.77 10.14 -10.05
N LEU A 191 -13.67 9.46 -9.70
CA LEU A 191 -13.48 8.87 -8.38
C LEU A 191 -13.44 9.92 -7.28
N LEU A 192 -12.71 11.02 -7.48
CA LEU A 192 -12.64 12.13 -6.52
C LEU A 192 -14.03 12.73 -6.27
N ASN A 193 -14.86 12.92 -7.30
CA ASN A 193 -16.24 13.38 -7.14
C ASN A 193 -17.14 12.39 -6.38
N GLN A 194 -16.80 11.10 -6.37
CA GLN A 194 -17.47 10.08 -5.55
C GLN A 194 -16.94 10.01 -4.11
N ASN A 195 -16.20 11.03 -3.66
CA ASN A 195 -15.57 11.11 -2.34
C ASN A 195 -14.50 10.02 -2.08
N ILE A 196 -13.86 9.52 -3.15
CA ILE A 196 -12.83 8.49 -3.08
C ILE A 196 -11.46 9.14 -3.26
N ASP A 197 -10.56 8.90 -2.31
CA ASP A 197 -9.20 9.44 -2.37
C ASP A 197 -8.38 8.69 -3.43
N VAL A 198 -7.56 9.43 -4.18
CA VAL A 198 -6.75 8.89 -5.28
C VAL A 198 -5.29 9.23 -5.04
N ALA A 199 -4.44 8.21 -5.01
CA ALA A 199 -3.00 8.36 -4.97
C ALA A 199 -2.40 8.31 -6.38
N VAL A 200 -1.58 9.31 -6.70
CA VAL A 200 -0.83 9.41 -7.95
C VAL A 200 0.66 9.42 -7.63
N VAL A 201 1.45 8.70 -8.44
CA VAL A 201 2.91 8.80 -8.36
C VAL A 201 3.35 9.82 -9.40
N ILE A 202 4.15 10.78 -8.97
CA ILE A 202 4.48 11.96 -9.75
C ILE A 202 5.96 12.30 -9.57
N ASP A 203 6.52 12.98 -10.56
CA ASP A 203 7.87 13.50 -10.48
C ASP A 203 8.01 14.53 -9.34
N GLU A 204 9.19 14.58 -8.71
CA GLU A 204 9.43 15.37 -7.51
C GLU A 204 9.29 16.88 -7.76
N GLU A 205 9.79 17.38 -8.89
CA GLU A 205 9.70 18.81 -9.22
C GLU A 205 8.24 19.22 -9.45
N LEU A 206 7.49 18.41 -10.20
CA LEU A 206 6.06 18.63 -10.45
C LEU A 206 5.23 18.51 -9.17
N LYS A 207 5.58 17.57 -8.28
CA LYS A 207 4.93 17.43 -6.97
C LYS A 207 5.06 18.69 -6.15
N GLN A 208 6.27 19.26 -6.05
CA GLN A 208 6.51 20.48 -5.26
C GLN A 208 5.65 21.63 -5.78
N SER A 209 5.63 21.86 -7.09
CA SER A 209 4.79 22.87 -7.74
C SER A 209 3.29 22.71 -7.45
N LEU A 210 2.80 21.46 -7.38
CA LEU A 210 1.40 21.18 -7.04
C LEU A 210 1.08 21.36 -5.54
N LEU A 211 2.04 21.05 -4.66
CA LEU A 211 1.86 21.22 -3.22
C LEU A 211 1.81 22.69 -2.81
N ASP A 212 2.47 23.58 -3.54
CA ASP A 212 2.41 25.03 -3.31
C ASP A 212 0.99 25.59 -3.47
N ASN A 213 0.16 24.95 -4.31
CA ASN A 213 -1.20 25.41 -4.60
C ASN A 213 -2.29 24.76 -3.75
N ILE A 214 -1.94 23.76 -2.90
CA ILE A 214 -2.80 22.93 -2.02
C ILE A 214 -4.10 22.36 -2.63
N THR A 215 -4.39 22.69 -3.88
CA THR A 215 -5.56 22.34 -4.66
C THR A 215 -5.18 22.16 -6.12
N TYR A 216 -5.84 21.23 -6.80
CA TYR A 216 -5.73 21.02 -8.24
C TYR A 216 -7.11 20.72 -8.80
N ASN A 217 -7.56 21.49 -9.80
CA ASN A 217 -8.89 21.32 -10.41
C ASN A 217 -10.03 21.21 -9.38
N THR A 218 -10.02 22.07 -8.35
CA THR A 218 -10.96 22.10 -7.20
C THR A 218 -10.82 20.98 -6.17
N TYR A 219 -9.90 20.03 -6.34
CA TYR A 219 -9.64 18.96 -5.38
C TYR A 219 -8.50 19.34 -4.45
N ASN A 220 -8.62 18.99 -3.17
CA ASN A 220 -7.51 19.15 -2.22
C ASN A 220 -6.36 18.22 -2.61
N VAL A 221 -5.14 18.74 -2.47
CA VAL A 221 -3.89 18.03 -2.74
C VAL A 221 -3.13 17.89 -1.43
N ILE A 222 -2.58 16.70 -1.17
CA ILE A 222 -1.72 16.47 0.00
C ILE A 222 -0.43 15.77 -0.38
N ASP A 223 0.60 15.99 0.44
CA ASP A 223 1.84 15.23 0.38
C ASP A 223 1.65 13.85 1.01
N GLY A 224 1.61 12.81 0.16
CA GLY A 224 1.50 11.42 0.61
C GLY A 224 2.79 10.86 1.21
N ASP A 225 3.95 11.48 1.00
CA ASP A 225 5.22 11.04 1.58
C ASP A 225 5.50 11.67 2.95
N ALA A 226 4.82 12.76 3.31
CA ALA A 226 4.93 13.39 4.62
C ALA A 226 4.53 12.43 5.77
N TYR A 227 3.53 11.58 5.51
CA TYR A 227 3.13 10.48 6.39
C TYR A 227 2.40 9.42 5.55
N ASP A 228 2.66 8.13 5.77
CA ASP A 228 1.93 7.06 5.05
C ASP A 228 0.70 6.60 5.84
N ASN A 229 -0.05 7.48 6.51
CA ASN A 229 -1.28 7.11 7.27
C ASN A 229 -2.54 7.73 6.66
N ARG A 230 -3.28 6.96 5.86
CA ARG A 230 -4.47 7.46 5.13
C ARG A 230 -5.72 7.60 5.99
N ILE A 231 -5.69 7.14 7.25
CA ILE A 231 -6.77 7.42 8.20
C ILE A 231 -6.79 8.90 8.58
N LEU A 232 -5.63 9.55 8.62
CA LEU A 232 -5.54 10.98 8.90
C LEU A 232 -6.21 11.81 7.81
N ASP A 233 -6.15 11.37 6.57
CA ASP A 233 -6.79 12.06 5.44
C ASP A 233 -8.32 12.02 5.56
N LYS A 234 -8.86 10.86 5.95
CA LYS A 234 -10.29 10.72 6.28
C LYS A 234 -10.72 11.65 7.41
N LEU A 235 -9.88 11.81 8.45
CA LEU A 235 -10.15 12.72 9.57
C LEU A 235 -10.04 14.19 9.16
N TYR A 236 -9.04 14.52 8.35
CA TYR A 236 -8.87 15.86 7.76
C TYR A 236 -10.10 16.27 6.96
N LYS A 237 -10.64 15.36 6.12
CA LYS A 237 -11.88 15.62 5.37
C LYS A 237 -13.07 15.90 6.27
N SER A 238 -13.25 15.06 7.30
CA SER A 238 -14.34 15.21 8.26
C SER A 238 -14.27 16.56 8.99
N LYS A 239 -13.09 16.95 9.48
CA LYS A 239 -12.86 18.20 10.21
C LYS A 239 -13.10 19.45 9.36
N ASN A 240 -12.79 19.38 8.06
CA ASN A 240 -12.89 20.52 7.15
C ASN A 240 -14.14 20.46 6.25
N HIS A 241 -15.10 19.58 6.55
CA HIS A 241 -16.32 19.41 5.77
C HIS A 241 -16.08 19.16 4.26
N ILE A 242 -14.99 18.47 3.93
CA ILE A 242 -14.63 18.15 2.54
C ILE A 242 -15.46 16.96 2.06
N ASN A 243 -16.27 17.17 1.03
CA ASN A 243 -17.18 16.17 0.46
C ASN A 243 -16.64 15.49 -0.82
N LYS A 244 -15.48 15.91 -1.32
CA LYS A 244 -14.76 15.29 -2.44
C LYS A 244 -13.56 14.48 -1.93
N GLY A 245 -13.07 13.57 -2.77
CA GLY A 245 -11.83 12.85 -2.54
C GLY A 245 -10.61 13.77 -2.55
N ILE A 246 -9.53 13.31 -1.94
CA ILE A 246 -8.23 13.99 -1.95
C ILE A 246 -7.32 13.39 -3.02
N LEU A 247 -6.59 14.24 -3.73
CA LEU A 247 -5.49 13.85 -4.59
C LEU A 247 -4.21 13.75 -3.75
N ILE A 248 -3.71 12.53 -3.57
CA ILE A 248 -2.54 12.23 -2.74
C ILE A 248 -1.33 12.08 -3.65
N LEU A 249 -0.35 12.98 -3.52
CA LEU A 249 0.85 12.94 -4.35
C LEU A 249 1.94 12.12 -3.69
N LEU A 250 2.46 11.13 -4.42
CA LEU A 250 3.58 10.29 -4.00
C LEU A 250 4.77 10.52 -4.94
N ASN A 251 5.96 10.65 -4.37
CA ASN A 251 7.19 10.77 -5.12
C ASN A 251 7.49 9.49 -5.88
N ALA A 252 7.95 9.65 -7.12
CA ALA A 252 8.55 8.55 -7.86
C ALA A 252 9.82 8.08 -7.15
N VAL A 253 9.85 6.80 -6.76
CA VAL A 253 11.08 6.17 -6.27
C VAL A 253 11.91 5.72 -7.46
N TYR A 254 12.86 6.56 -7.88
CA TYR A 254 13.82 6.20 -8.92
C TYR A 254 14.90 5.28 -8.33
N THR A 255 15.13 4.11 -8.94
CA THR A 255 16.37 3.38 -8.67
C THR A 255 17.51 4.11 -9.38
N ASN A 256 18.59 4.44 -8.67
CA ASN A 256 19.78 5.21 -9.12
C ASN A 256 20.45 4.79 -10.44
N ARG A 257 19.93 3.81 -11.18
CA ARG A 257 20.60 3.22 -12.35
C ARG A 257 19.87 3.36 -13.67
N ARG A 258 18.65 3.91 -13.75
CA ARG A 258 18.04 4.36 -15.03
C ARG A 258 17.02 5.47 -14.81
N LYS A 259 17.03 6.46 -15.73
CA LYS A 259 16.00 7.48 -15.94
C LYS A 259 14.70 6.92 -16.56
N ASP A 260 14.59 5.60 -16.69
CA ASP A 260 13.38 4.92 -17.17
C ASP A 260 12.33 5.00 -16.05
N SER A 261 11.57 6.08 -16.07
CA SER A 261 10.46 6.25 -15.15
C SER A 261 9.39 5.20 -15.49
N PRO A 262 8.89 4.44 -14.51
CA PRO A 262 7.76 3.56 -14.75
C PRO A 262 6.63 4.35 -15.40
N GLY A 263 5.95 3.81 -16.42
CA GLY A 263 4.93 4.56 -17.16
C GLY A 263 3.77 5.11 -16.32
N PHE A 264 3.64 4.72 -15.04
CA PHE A 264 2.63 5.26 -14.13
C PHE A 264 3.06 6.56 -13.42
N VAL A 265 4.33 6.95 -13.51
CA VAL A 265 4.83 8.22 -12.95
C VAL A 265 4.42 9.35 -13.88
N ILE A 266 3.71 10.32 -13.31
CA ILE A 266 3.28 11.55 -13.97
C ILE A 266 4.47 12.49 -14.05
N LYS A 267 4.85 12.90 -15.26
CA LYS A 267 5.97 13.84 -15.49
C LYS A 267 5.53 15.20 -16.00
N ASP A 268 4.36 15.25 -16.61
CA ASP A 268 3.76 16.46 -17.14
C ASP A 268 2.37 16.62 -16.50
N ILE A 269 2.00 17.86 -16.19
CA ILE A 269 0.69 18.17 -15.60
C ILE A 269 -0.48 17.74 -16.49
N ASN A 270 -0.27 17.63 -17.80
CA ASN A 270 -1.27 17.16 -18.75
C ASN A 270 -1.49 15.63 -18.69
N GLU A 271 -0.65 14.89 -17.96
CA GLU A 271 -0.80 13.44 -17.74
C GLU A 271 -1.65 13.11 -16.50
N LEU A 272 -1.96 14.11 -15.66
CA LEU A 272 -2.97 14.02 -14.60
C LEU A 272 -4.35 13.94 -15.22
#